data_AF-A0A1S1EE43-F1
#
_entry.id   AF-A0A1S1EE43-F1
#
_cell.length_a   1.000
_cell.length_b   1.000
_cell.length_c   1.000
_cell.angle_alpha   90.00
_cell.angle_beta   90.00
_cell.angle_gamma   90.00
#
_symmetry.space_group_name_H-M   'P 1'
#
loop_
_entity.id
_entity.type
_entity.pdbx_description
1 polymer ?
#
loop_
_entity_poly.entity_id
_entity_poly.type
_entity_poly.pdbx_seq_one_letter_code
_entity_poly.pdbx_strand_id
1 'polypeptide(L)'
;MRLIYCACGDAPVIPGAQRFDLPQHPSQRDLKFLAEIAREVLPEDPTPSLDEIQASPNVSHLGEPAFAPQRPAEAVRVIVSGDDRALGLVLTRLMRADVMWVEVGYVPVDTHSPAALVWGAGDVALAVEGAVRPMPCVRTDFGETVAGSAELYTGDGSAPYVGEIVVDSEVLVSGDEYGARLVPTVDAPGLVAVPFTSPLVPTRRFLRRLPVRRTDSSRVLAGRALQSGGEEIAVLIDGILRPRPVSRVTFYRHLRDIQSVREP
;
A
#
# COMPACT_ATOMS: atom_id res chain seq x y z
N MET A 1 9.74 19.50 -15.25
CA MET A 1 9.23 18.33 -14.49
C MET A 1 10.03 17.16 -14.98
N ARG A 2 10.69 16.48 -14.06
CA ARG A 2 11.52 15.32 -14.34
C ARG A 2 10.66 14.06 -14.25
N LEU A 3 10.47 13.40 -15.40
CA LEU A 3 9.75 12.13 -15.48
C LEU A 3 10.73 10.98 -15.28
N ILE A 4 10.49 10.17 -14.25
CA ILE A 4 11.27 8.97 -13.92
C ILE A 4 10.38 7.76 -14.15
N TYR A 5 10.84 6.78 -14.92
CA TYR A 5 10.05 5.60 -15.23
C TYR A 5 10.68 4.33 -14.67
N CYS A 6 10.03 3.78 -13.64
CA CYS A 6 10.30 2.46 -13.07
C CYS A 6 9.57 1.38 -13.89
N ALA A 7 10.28 0.80 -14.85
CA ALA A 7 9.77 -0.25 -15.72
C ALA A 7 9.95 -1.63 -15.08
N CYS A 8 8.98 -2.09 -14.28
CA CYS A 8 9.06 -3.37 -13.56
C CYS A 8 8.44 -4.50 -14.39
N GLY A 9 9.28 -5.39 -14.93
CA GLY A 9 8.84 -6.48 -15.81
C GLY A 9 8.51 -6.01 -17.24
N ASP A 10 7.50 -6.61 -17.88
CA ASP A 10 7.05 -6.22 -19.21
C ASP A 10 6.35 -4.86 -19.16
N ALA A 11 6.97 -3.86 -19.79
CA ALA A 11 6.70 -2.46 -19.49
C ALA A 11 6.55 -1.65 -20.79
N PRO A 12 5.48 -0.82 -20.93
CA PRO A 12 5.24 -0.02 -22.13
C PRO A 12 6.37 1.00 -22.36
N VAL A 13 6.36 1.61 -23.54
CA VAL A 13 7.23 2.77 -23.83
C VAL A 13 6.55 4.03 -23.32
N ILE A 14 7.28 4.82 -22.53
CA ILE A 14 6.83 6.13 -22.05
C ILE A 14 7.80 7.19 -22.59
N PRO A 15 7.43 7.89 -23.69
CA PRO A 15 8.30 8.89 -24.30
C PRO A 15 8.66 10.03 -23.33
N GLY A 16 9.93 10.47 -23.36
CA GLY A 16 10.40 11.59 -22.54
C GLY A 16 10.70 11.27 -21.07
N ALA A 17 10.40 10.06 -20.59
CA ALA A 17 10.76 9.63 -19.24
C ALA A 17 12.16 9.00 -19.19
N GLN A 18 12.92 9.30 -18.13
CA GLN A 18 14.16 8.61 -17.81
C GLN A 18 13.83 7.19 -17.34
N ARG A 19 14.00 6.20 -18.23
CA ARG A 19 13.66 4.79 -17.98
C ARG A 19 14.73 4.06 -17.15
N PHE A 20 14.26 3.29 -16.18
CA PHE A 20 15.03 2.33 -15.39
C PHE A 20 14.37 0.96 -15.52
N ASP A 21 15.07 0.01 -16.15
CA ASP A 21 14.62 -1.38 -16.24
C ASP A 21 14.83 -2.10 -14.92
N LEU A 22 13.74 -2.64 -14.37
CA LEU A 22 13.71 -3.25 -13.04
C LEU A 22 13.15 -4.68 -13.13
N PRO A 23 13.57 -5.58 -12.22
CA PRO A 23 12.86 -6.85 -12.02
C PRO A 23 11.38 -6.61 -11.72
N GLN A 24 10.53 -7.60 -11.97
CA GLN A 24 9.09 -7.51 -11.65
C GLN A 24 8.86 -7.03 -10.21
N HIS A 25 9.60 -7.58 -9.25
CA HIS A 25 9.62 -7.13 -7.85
C HIS A 25 11.01 -6.61 -7.48
N PRO A 26 11.28 -5.31 -7.69
CA PRO A 26 12.62 -4.75 -7.45
C PRO A 26 12.97 -4.75 -5.96
N SER A 27 14.24 -4.98 -5.65
CA SER A 27 14.73 -4.81 -4.29
C SER A 27 14.85 -3.32 -3.93
N GLN A 28 14.91 -3.01 -2.64
CA GLN A 28 15.14 -1.64 -2.18
C GLN A 28 16.51 -1.07 -2.62
N ARG A 29 17.47 -1.93 -2.97
CA ARG A 29 18.76 -1.52 -3.56
C ARG A 29 18.60 -1.09 -5.01
N ASP A 30 17.76 -1.77 -5.77
CA ASP A 30 17.49 -1.44 -7.18
C ASP A 30 16.82 -0.07 -7.29
N LEU A 31 15.98 0.28 -6.31
CA LEU A 31 15.26 1.55 -6.23
C LEU A 31 16.06 2.69 -5.57
N LYS A 32 17.37 2.51 -5.33
CA LYS A 32 18.14 3.49 -4.55
C LYS A 32 18.16 4.89 -5.19
N PHE A 33 18.15 4.93 -6.51
CA PHE A 33 18.27 6.13 -7.35
C PHE A 33 17.12 7.11 -7.13
N LEU A 34 15.93 6.64 -6.74
CA LEU A 34 14.78 7.51 -6.47
C LEU A 34 15.08 8.53 -5.37
N ALA A 35 15.74 8.08 -4.29
CA ALA A 35 16.14 8.96 -3.20
C ALA A 35 17.32 9.87 -3.58
N GLU A 36 18.18 9.43 -4.52
CA GLU A 36 19.29 10.24 -5.02
C GLU A 36 18.74 11.40 -5.87
N ILE A 37 17.79 11.13 -6.77
CA ILE A 37 17.10 12.13 -7.60
C ILE A 37 16.32 13.12 -6.72
N ALA A 38 15.60 12.63 -5.71
CA ALA A 38 14.87 13.49 -4.78
C ALA A 38 15.80 14.48 -4.05
N ARG A 39 16.97 14.01 -3.59
CA ARG A 39 18.00 14.84 -2.96
C ARG A 39 18.69 15.81 -3.92
N GLU A 40 18.77 15.51 -5.22
CA GLU A 40 19.30 16.46 -6.21
C GLU A 40 18.39 17.70 -6.35
N VAL A 41 17.07 17.48 -6.41
CA VAL A 41 16.11 18.58 -6.67
C VAL A 41 15.62 19.28 -5.40
N LEU A 42 15.72 18.61 -4.25
CA LEU A 42 15.43 19.17 -2.92
C LEU A 42 16.50 18.70 -1.93
N PRO A 43 17.68 19.35 -1.90
CA PRO A 43 18.78 18.94 -1.02
C PRO A 43 18.47 19.10 0.47
N GLU A 44 17.64 20.09 0.82
CA GLU A 44 17.18 20.38 2.17
C GLU A 44 15.65 20.41 2.17
N ASP A 45 15.02 19.52 2.93
CA ASP A 45 13.57 19.54 3.15
C ASP A 45 13.25 20.54 4.28
N PRO A 46 12.52 21.63 4.01
CA PRO A 46 12.20 22.63 5.01
C PRO A 46 11.07 22.20 5.97
N THR A 47 10.48 21.02 5.77
CA THR A 47 9.41 20.49 6.61
C THR A 47 9.98 19.75 7.83
N PRO A 48 9.23 19.68 8.94
CA PRO A 48 9.64 18.85 10.07
C PRO A 48 9.88 17.41 9.63
N SER A 49 10.96 16.81 10.13
CA SER A 49 11.26 15.40 9.93
C SER A 49 10.17 14.51 10.53
N LEU A 50 10.11 13.24 10.10
CA LEU A 50 9.15 12.27 10.64
C LEU A 50 9.23 12.14 12.18
N ASP A 51 10.44 12.19 12.75
CA ASP A 51 10.65 12.11 14.20
C ASP A 51 10.11 13.35 14.91
N GLU A 52 10.33 14.54 14.35
CA GLU A 52 9.78 15.81 14.87
C GLU A 52 8.25 15.85 14.76
N ILE A 53 7.68 15.37 13.64
CA ILE A 53 6.24 15.23 13.50
C ILE A 53 5.73 14.28 14.59
N GLN A 54 6.30 13.08 14.72
CA GLN A 54 5.83 12.09 15.68
C GLN A 54 5.94 12.56 17.14
N ALA A 55 6.95 13.36 17.47
CA ALA A 55 7.13 13.95 18.81
C ALA A 55 6.21 15.17 19.07
N SER A 56 5.55 15.71 18.05
CA SER A 56 4.73 16.91 18.18
C SER A 56 3.45 16.63 18.99
N PRO A 57 3.08 17.49 19.95
CA PRO A 57 1.80 17.38 20.65
C PRO A 57 0.61 17.73 19.74
N ASN A 58 0.87 18.37 18.61
CA ASN A 58 -0.11 18.84 17.63
C ASN A 58 -0.08 18.01 16.33
N VAL A 59 0.29 16.74 16.39
CA VAL A 59 0.11 15.84 15.23
C VAL A 59 -1.37 15.86 14.86
N SER A 60 -1.68 16.51 13.73
CA SER A 60 -3.02 16.47 13.16
C SER A 60 -3.47 15.01 13.14
N HIS A 61 -4.68 14.73 13.64
CA HIS A 61 -5.22 13.39 13.71
C HIS A 61 -5.53 12.87 12.31
N LEU A 62 -4.50 12.60 11.50
CA LEU A 62 -4.53 11.94 10.18
C LEU A 62 -5.86 12.21 9.44
N GLY A 63 -6.14 13.50 9.22
CA GLY A 63 -7.37 14.00 8.58
C GLY A 63 -7.34 13.79 7.06
N GLU A 64 -8.08 14.57 6.29
CA GLU A 64 -8.06 14.40 4.83
C GLU A 64 -6.63 14.45 4.26
N PRO A 65 -6.32 13.59 3.26
CA PRO A 65 -5.01 13.57 2.61
C PRO A 65 -4.65 14.94 2.05
N ALA A 66 -3.41 15.37 2.27
CA ALA A 66 -2.96 16.70 1.90
C ALA A 66 -1.84 16.70 0.87
N PHE A 67 -1.78 17.78 0.08
CA PHE A 67 -0.64 18.02 -0.78
C PHE A 67 0.62 18.20 0.05
N ALA A 68 1.70 17.60 -0.42
CA ALA A 68 3.00 17.75 0.21
C ALA A 68 3.45 19.23 0.10
N PRO A 69 3.85 19.88 1.21
CA PRO A 69 4.20 21.31 1.19
C PRO A 69 5.60 21.57 0.59
N GLN A 70 6.40 20.54 0.36
CA GLN A 70 7.73 20.63 -0.23
C GLN A 70 7.68 21.30 -1.62
N ARG A 71 8.68 22.14 -1.89
CA ARG A 71 8.85 22.82 -3.19
C ARG A 71 10.23 22.51 -3.77
N PRO A 72 10.41 21.35 -4.44
CA PRO A 72 11.67 21.04 -5.10
C PRO A 72 11.97 22.07 -6.21
N ALA A 73 13.25 22.28 -6.50
CA ALA A 73 13.69 23.16 -7.60
C ALA A 73 13.14 22.71 -8.96
N GLU A 74 12.93 21.39 -9.10
CA GLU A 74 12.20 20.79 -10.21
C GLU A 74 11.23 19.72 -9.69
N ALA A 75 9.97 19.77 -10.13
CA ALA A 75 8.99 18.73 -9.81
C ALA A 75 9.43 17.36 -10.37
N VAL A 76 9.28 16.30 -9.57
CA VAL A 76 9.62 14.93 -9.94
C VAL A 76 8.37 14.08 -9.93
N ARG A 77 8.15 13.34 -11.02
CA ARG A 77 7.08 12.36 -11.14
C ARG A 77 7.67 11.00 -11.48
N VAL A 78 7.38 10.02 -10.62
CA VAL A 78 7.77 8.63 -10.79
C VAL A 78 6.59 7.87 -11.36
N ILE A 79 6.76 7.33 -12.56
CA ILE A 79 5.80 6.45 -13.20
C ILE A 79 6.25 5.01 -12.92
N VAL A 80 5.34 4.19 -12.43
CA VAL A 80 5.59 2.77 -12.16
C VAL A 80 4.72 1.95 -13.10
N SER A 81 5.33 1.10 -13.93
CA SER A 81 4.59 0.05 -14.63
C SER A 81 4.86 -1.29 -13.96
N GLY A 82 3.82 -2.07 -13.65
CA GLY A 82 3.98 -3.37 -13.00
C GLY A 82 2.72 -3.83 -12.27
N ASP A 83 2.86 -4.87 -11.45
CA ASP A 83 1.81 -5.34 -10.55
C ASP A 83 1.74 -4.50 -9.26
N ASP A 84 0.75 -4.77 -8.41
CA ASP A 84 0.53 -4.07 -7.14
C ASP A 84 1.78 -4.10 -6.26
N ARG A 85 2.53 -5.21 -6.30
CA ARG A 85 3.75 -5.36 -5.50
C ARG A 85 4.85 -4.44 -6.00
N ALA A 86 5.02 -4.29 -7.31
CA ALA A 86 5.97 -3.34 -7.89
C ALA A 86 5.69 -1.90 -7.42
N LEU A 87 4.42 -1.49 -7.45
CA LEU A 87 3.99 -0.20 -6.92
C LEU A 87 4.27 -0.07 -5.41
N GLY A 88 3.87 -1.07 -4.62
CA GLY A 88 4.10 -1.10 -3.17
C GLY A 88 5.58 -1.00 -2.79
N LEU A 89 6.48 -1.61 -3.58
CA LEU A 89 7.93 -1.54 -3.36
C LEU A 89 8.52 -0.15 -3.68
N VAL A 90 8.04 0.50 -4.73
CA VAL A 90 8.42 1.90 -5.05
C VAL A 90 7.93 2.84 -3.95
N LEU A 91 6.67 2.73 -3.53
CA LEU A 91 6.13 3.53 -2.42
C LEU A 91 6.89 3.29 -1.13
N THR A 92 7.21 2.03 -0.82
CA THR A 92 8.05 1.68 0.33
C THR A 92 9.40 2.40 0.28
N ARG A 93 10.01 2.52 -0.90
CA ARG A 93 11.29 3.24 -1.07
C ARG A 93 11.13 4.73 -0.79
N LEU A 94 10.12 5.37 -1.37
CA LEU A 94 9.85 6.81 -1.20
C LEU A 94 9.51 7.12 0.27
N MET A 95 8.67 6.30 0.89
CA MET A 95 8.30 6.38 2.30
C MET A 95 9.54 6.24 3.22
N ARG A 96 10.38 5.22 3.00
CA ARG A 96 11.59 5.02 3.83
C ARG A 96 12.63 6.12 3.68
N ALA A 97 12.63 6.82 2.55
CA ALA A 97 13.53 7.93 2.30
C ALA A 97 12.94 9.30 2.71
N ASP A 98 11.71 9.33 3.25
CA ASP A 98 10.94 10.55 3.57
C ASP A 98 10.80 11.52 2.39
N VAL A 99 10.59 10.98 1.18
CA VAL A 99 10.42 11.77 -0.07
C VAL A 99 9.07 11.52 -0.71
N MET A 100 8.05 11.29 0.12
CA MET A 100 6.67 11.05 -0.30
C MET A 100 6.00 12.25 -0.98
N TRP A 101 6.68 13.40 -1.03
CA TRP A 101 6.31 14.56 -1.85
C TRP A 101 6.49 14.32 -3.35
N VAL A 102 7.24 13.28 -3.75
CA VAL A 102 7.39 12.87 -5.15
C VAL A 102 6.05 12.37 -5.68
N GLU A 103 5.65 12.87 -6.86
CA GLU A 103 4.41 12.47 -7.51
C GLU A 103 4.54 11.04 -8.06
N VAL A 104 3.49 10.23 -7.94
CA VAL A 104 3.50 8.83 -8.38
C VAL A 104 2.36 8.55 -9.35
N GLY A 105 2.70 8.19 -10.59
CA GLY A 105 1.75 7.64 -11.56
C GLY A 105 1.88 6.12 -11.65
N TYR A 106 0.76 5.42 -11.79
CA TYR A 106 0.73 3.96 -11.87
C TYR A 106 0.15 3.49 -13.21
N VAL A 107 0.88 2.59 -13.89
CA VAL A 107 0.47 1.91 -15.12
C VAL A 107 0.36 0.40 -14.81
N PRO A 108 -0.81 -0.09 -14.39
CA PRO A 108 -0.96 -1.48 -13.97
C PRO A 108 -0.84 -2.45 -15.14
N VAL A 109 -0.23 -3.62 -14.88
CA VAL A 109 -0.29 -4.76 -15.81
C VAL A 109 -1.68 -5.40 -15.86
N ASP A 110 -2.45 -5.28 -14.78
CA ASP A 110 -3.86 -5.68 -14.69
C ASP A 110 -4.69 -4.52 -14.14
N THR A 111 -5.54 -3.93 -14.99
CA THR A 111 -6.41 -2.80 -14.64
C THR A 111 -7.50 -3.16 -13.62
N HIS A 112 -7.68 -4.45 -13.30
CA HIS A 112 -8.63 -4.93 -12.31
C HIS A 112 -7.96 -5.35 -11.00
N SER A 113 -6.65 -5.14 -10.87
CA SER A 113 -5.94 -5.43 -9.63
C SER A 113 -6.43 -4.52 -8.49
N PRO A 114 -6.31 -4.95 -7.22
CA PRO A 114 -6.68 -4.12 -6.08
C PRO A 114 -6.04 -2.72 -6.09
N ALA A 115 -4.73 -2.61 -6.39
CA ALA A 115 -4.09 -1.30 -6.47
C ALA A 115 -4.61 -0.49 -7.65
N ALA A 116 -4.82 -1.08 -8.83
CA ALA A 116 -5.36 -0.36 -9.99
C ALA A 116 -6.72 0.28 -9.68
N LEU A 117 -7.60 -0.47 -9.00
CA LEU A 117 -8.92 0.01 -8.60
C LEU A 117 -8.86 1.10 -7.52
N VAL A 118 -8.05 0.92 -6.47
CA VAL A 118 -7.88 1.93 -5.41
C VAL A 118 -7.32 3.22 -5.99
N TRP A 119 -6.34 3.10 -6.88
CA TRP A 119 -5.66 4.24 -7.47
C TRP A 119 -6.44 4.89 -8.60
N GLY A 120 -7.57 4.33 -9.06
CA GLY A 120 -8.20 4.76 -10.31
C GLY A 120 -7.17 4.84 -11.44
N ALA A 121 -6.26 3.86 -11.48
CA ALA A 121 -5.12 3.84 -12.38
C ALA A 121 -5.60 3.51 -13.80
N GLY A 122 -4.98 4.15 -14.77
CA GLY A 122 -5.40 4.14 -16.16
C GLY A 122 -4.25 3.86 -17.11
N ASP A 123 -4.32 4.44 -18.30
CA ASP A 123 -3.28 4.30 -19.31
C ASP A 123 -2.03 5.13 -18.99
N VAL A 124 -1.05 5.05 -19.88
CA VAL A 124 0.19 5.81 -19.78
C VAL A 124 -0.07 7.32 -19.78
N ALA A 125 -1.08 7.81 -20.52
CA ALA A 125 -1.38 9.22 -20.59
C ALA A 125 -1.86 9.75 -19.23
N LEU A 126 -2.72 9.00 -18.53
CA LEU A 126 -3.11 9.34 -17.16
C LEU A 126 -1.90 9.37 -16.23
N ALA A 127 -1.04 8.35 -16.24
CA ALA A 127 0.12 8.30 -15.35
C ALA A 127 1.14 9.43 -15.61
N VAL A 128 1.23 9.91 -16.85
CA VAL A 128 2.16 10.98 -17.26
C VAL A 128 1.56 12.37 -17.01
N GLU A 129 0.31 12.60 -17.38
CA GLU A 129 -0.31 13.93 -17.50
C GLU A 129 -1.42 14.18 -16.47
N GLY A 130 -1.87 13.13 -15.77
CA GLY A 130 -2.96 13.20 -14.82
C GLY A 130 -2.69 14.16 -13.66
N ALA A 131 -3.80 14.56 -13.02
CA ALA A 131 -3.76 15.42 -11.86
C ALA A 131 -3.27 14.66 -10.62
N VAL A 132 -2.48 15.34 -9.79
CA VAL A 132 -2.09 14.84 -8.46
C VAL A 132 -3.27 14.97 -7.51
N ARG A 133 -3.60 13.89 -6.82
CA ARG A 133 -4.65 13.81 -5.80
C ARG A 133 -4.09 13.04 -4.61
N PRO A 134 -3.75 13.72 -3.51
CA PRO A 134 -3.18 13.07 -2.35
C PRO A 134 -4.04 11.91 -1.85
N MET A 135 -3.39 10.86 -1.34
CA MET A 135 -4.08 9.74 -0.68
C MET A 135 -3.27 9.21 0.50
N PRO A 136 -3.92 8.56 1.48
CA PRO A 136 -3.25 7.93 2.61
C PRO A 136 -2.20 6.91 2.18
N CYS A 137 -1.03 6.96 2.82
CA CYS A 137 -0.04 5.90 2.72
C CYS A 137 -0.25 4.87 3.83
N VAL A 138 -0.82 3.70 3.53
CA VAL A 138 -0.94 2.62 4.51
C VAL A 138 0.34 1.78 4.53
N ARG A 139 0.92 1.57 5.71
CA ARG A 139 2.15 0.79 5.89
C ARG A 139 2.05 -0.20 7.03
N THR A 140 2.93 -1.19 7.03
CA THR A 140 3.17 -2.08 8.16
C THR A 140 4.18 -1.50 9.15
N ASP A 141 4.19 -2.06 10.35
CA ASP A 141 5.25 -1.92 11.34
C ASP A 141 6.60 -2.51 10.87
N PHE A 142 6.59 -3.43 9.90
CA PHE A 142 7.81 -3.87 9.18
C PHE A 142 8.35 -2.83 8.19
N GLY A 143 7.63 -1.72 8.00
CA GLY A 143 8.01 -0.65 7.09
C GLY A 143 7.86 -0.98 5.62
N GLU A 144 6.81 -1.74 5.27
CA GLU A 144 6.38 -1.94 3.89
C GLU A 144 5.03 -1.25 3.67
N THR A 145 4.86 -0.61 2.51
CA THR A 145 3.61 0.01 2.08
C THR A 145 2.68 -1.04 1.47
N VAL A 146 1.37 -0.87 1.65
CA VAL A 146 0.32 -1.64 0.97
C VAL A 146 -0.23 -0.76 -0.15
N ALA A 147 -0.02 -1.17 -1.40
CA ALA A 147 -0.51 -0.40 -2.56
C ALA A 147 -1.95 -0.72 -2.91
N GLY A 148 -2.33 -2.00 -2.82
CA GLY A 148 -3.64 -2.49 -3.23
C GLY A 148 -4.39 -3.21 -2.12
N SER A 149 -3.81 -4.27 -1.53
CA SER A 149 -4.45 -4.95 -0.41
C SER A 149 -3.49 -5.79 0.41
N ALA A 150 -3.86 -6.04 1.67
CA ALA A 150 -3.21 -7.05 2.48
C ALA A 150 -4.23 -8.03 3.08
N GLU A 151 -3.79 -9.25 3.34
CA GLU A 151 -4.59 -10.32 3.94
C GLU A 151 -3.88 -10.90 5.15
N LEU A 152 -4.67 -11.19 6.18
CA LEU A 152 -4.23 -11.86 7.40
C LEU A 152 -5.03 -13.15 7.57
N TYR A 153 -4.34 -14.26 7.82
CA TYR A 153 -4.95 -15.56 8.09
C TYR A 153 -3.96 -16.44 8.87
N THR A 154 -4.42 -17.55 9.44
CA THR A 154 -3.55 -18.51 10.14
C THR A 154 -3.16 -19.65 9.20
N GLY A 155 -1.87 -20.02 9.18
CA GLY A 155 -1.37 -21.13 8.37
C GLY A 155 -1.61 -20.93 6.87
N ASP A 156 -2.35 -21.85 6.25
CA ASP A 156 -2.76 -21.78 4.83
C ASP A 156 -4.17 -21.20 4.62
N GLY A 157 -4.82 -20.75 5.70
CA GLY A 157 -6.19 -20.22 5.68
C GLY A 157 -7.27 -21.29 5.52
N SER A 158 -6.95 -22.57 5.76
CA SER A 158 -7.92 -23.67 5.76
C SER A 158 -8.73 -23.77 7.06
N ALA A 159 -8.22 -23.20 8.15
CA ALA A 159 -8.82 -23.22 9.48
C ALA A 159 -9.18 -21.79 9.94
N PRO A 160 -10.13 -21.66 10.91
CA PRO A 160 -10.42 -20.38 11.53
C PRO A 160 -9.16 -19.70 12.09
N TYR A 161 -9.20 -18.39 12.11
CA TYR A 161 -8.13 -17.53 12.57
C TYR A 161 -7.89 -17.71 14.07
N VAL A 162 -6.61 -17.85 14.44
CA VAL A 162 -6.20 -17.96 15.84
C VAL A 162 -5.63 -16.62 16.30
N GLY A 163 -6.49 -15.78 16.87
CA GLY A 163 -6.12 -14.46 17.37
C GLY A 163 -7.26 -13.45 17.23
N GLU A 164 -6.92 -12.19 17.34
CA GLU A 164 -7.84 -11.06 17.18
C GLU A 164 -7.34 -10.12 16.09
N ILE A 165 -8.28 -9.51 15.36
CA ILE A 165 -8.01 -8.41 14.43
C ILE A 165 -8.90 -7.23 14.83
N VAL A 166 -8.30 -6.08 15.08
CA VAL A 166 -8.96 -4.85 15.53
C VAL A 166 -8.68 -3.74 14.52
N VAL A 167 -9.70 -2.96 14.17
CA VAL A 167 -9.57 -1.73 13.38
C VAL A 167 -9.84 -0.55 14.31
N ASP A 168 -8.83 0.31 14.49
CA ASP A 168 -8.79 1.33 15.54
C ASP A 168 -9.14 0.79 16.94
N SER A 169 -10.41 0.82 17.34
CA SER A 169 -10.88 0.30 18.64
C SER A 169 -11.99 -0.75 18.51
N GLU A 170 -12.35 -1.13 17.29
CA GLU A 170 -13.44 -2.07 17.00
C GLU A 170 -12.89 -3.43 16.56
N VAL A 171 -13.39 -4.51 17.18
CA VAL A 171 -12.96 -5.88 16.88
C VAL A 171 -13.62 -6.37 15.59
N LEU A 172 -12.80 -6.71 14.60
CA LEU A 172 -13.23 -7.24 13.30
C LEU A 172 -13.34 -8.77 13.28
N VAL A 173 -12.36 -9.44 13.90
CA VAL A 173 -12.23 -10.92 13.94
C VAL A 173 -11.90 -11.32 15.36
N SER A 174 -12.61 -12.33 15.88
CA SER A 174 -12.45 -12.82 17.26
C SER A 174 -12.54 -14.35 17.40
N GLY A 175 -12.40 -15.11 16.31
CA GLY A 175 -12.11 -16.55 16.37
C GLY A 175 -12.97 -17.47 15.51
N ASP A 176 -14.11 -16.99 14.98
CA ASP A 176 -14.98 -17.79 14.09
C ASP A 176 -14.66 -17.54 12.60
N GLU A 177 -14.04 -16.39 12.30
CA GLU A 177 -13.62 -16.00 10.96
C GLU A 177 -12.31 -16.66 10.56
N TYR A 178 -11.97 -16.60 9.27
CA TYR A 178 -10.75 -17.16 8.69
C TYR A 178 -9.63 -16.12 8.54
N GLY A 179 -9.83 -14.94 9.10
CA GLY A 179 -8.91 -13.80 9.05
C GLY A 179 -9.58 -12.58 8.43
N ALA A 180 -8.80 -11.67 7.87
CA ALA A 180 -9.32 -10.44 7.28
C ALA A 180 -8.57 -10.01 6.03
N ARG A 181 -9.23 -9.22 5.20
CA ARG A 181 -8.62 -8.44 4.12
C ARG A 181 -8.70 -6.97 4.46
N LEU A 182 -7.62 -6.24 4.20
CA LEU A 182 -7.56 -4.79 4.29
C LEU A 182 -7.19 -4.17 2.94
N VAL A 183 -7.75 -3.02 2.65
CA VAL A 183 -7.55 -2.25 1.41
C VAL A 183 -7.33 -0.78 1.81
N PRO A 184 -6.27 -0.10 1.32
CA PRO A 184 -6.11 1.34 1.51
C PRO A 184 -7.29 2.11 0.90
N THR A 185 -7.69 3.21 1.52
CA THR A 185 -8.68 4.14 0.96
C THR A 185 -7.99 5.32 0.30
N VAL A 186 -8.70 6.03 -0.59
CA VAL A 186 -8.19 7.26 -1.21
C VAL A 186 -8.37 8.50 -0.32
N ASP A 187 -9.25 8.42 0.67
CA ASP A 187 -9.59 9.48 1.62
C ASP A 187 -9.40 9.00 3.07
N ALA A 188 -9.60 9.89 4.05
CA ALA A 188 -9.60 9.50 5.46
C ALA A 188 -10.70 8.45 5.75
N PRO A 189 -10.47 7.49 6.69
CA PRO A 189 -9.39 7.45 7.68
C PRO A 189 -8.08 6.81 7.20
N GLY A 190 -8.08 6.05 6.10
CA GLY A 190 -6.87 5.52 5.48
C GLY A 190 -6.96 4.07 5.03
N LEU A 191 -7.76 3.24 5.70
CA LEU A 191 -7.99 1.86 5.31
C LEU A 191 -9.42 1.40 5.62
N VAL A 192 -9.85 0.38 4.89
CA VAL A 192 -11.03 -0.43 5.20
C VAL A 192 -10.61 -1.88 5.34
N ALA A 193 -11.30 -2.62 6.20
CA ALA A 193 -11.07 -4.04 6.38
C ALA A 193 -12.38 -4.82 6.50
N VAL A 194 -12.35 -6.08 6.10
CA VAL A 194 -13.49 -6.99 6.07
C VAL A 194 -13.06 -8.38 6.50
N PRO A 195 -13.86 -9.13 7.28
CA PRO A 195 -13.49 -10.47 7.69
C PRO A 195 -13.71 -11.48 6.56
N PHE A 196 -12.90 -12.54 6.54
CA PHE A 196 -13.17 -13.74 5.76
C PHE A 196 -14.10 -14.68 6.56
N THR A 197 -15.28 -14.99 6.03
CA THR A 197 -16.28 -15.86 6.70
C THR A 197 -16.24 -17.31 6.20
N SER A 198 -15.26 -17.66 5.36
CA SER A 198 -15.03 -19.00 4.84
C SER A 198 -13.53 -19.26 4.66
N PRO A 199 -13.08 -20.53 4.56
CA PRO A 199 -11.70 -20.87 4.25
C PRO A 199 -11.16 -20.15 3.01
N LEU A 200 -9.87 -19.82 3.01
CA LEU A 200 -9.20 -19.17 1.87
C LEU A 200 -8.76 -20.19 0.81
N VAL A 201 -8.67 -21.47 1.19
CA VAL A 201 -8.31 -22.59 0.33
C VAL A 201 -9.40 -23.67 0.36
N PRO A 202 -9.55 -24.49 -0.70
CA PRO A 202 -10.54 -25.57 -0.69
C PRO A 202 -10.26 -26.58 0.43
N THR A 203 -11.25 -26.82 1.28
CA THR A 203 -11.17 -27.84 2.34
C THR A 203 -11.95 -29.09 1.97
N ARG A 204 -11.45 -30.27 2.36
CA ARG A 204 -12.11 -31.57 2.12
C ARG A 204 -13.12 -31.96 3.19
N ARG A 205 -13.53 -31.01 4.05
CA ARG A 205 -14.27 -31.33 5.28
C ARG A 205 -15.64 -31.98 5.02
N PHE A 206 -16.22 -31.86 3.81
CA PHE A 206 -17.45 -32.54 3.40
C PHE A 206 -17.46 -32.85 1.89
N LEU A 207 -18.30 -33.81 1.46
CA LEU A 207 -18.57 -34.21 0.06
C LEU A 207 -19.02 -33.06 -0.88
N ARG A 208 -19.11 -31.82 -0.39
CA ARG A 208 -19.57 -30.64 -1.11
C ARG A 208 -18.46 -29.59 -1.09
N ARG A 209 -18.04 -29.12 -2.28
CA ARG A 209 -17.12 -27.98 -2.41
C ARG A 209 -17.76 -26.75 -1.79
N LEU A 210 -17.23 -26.31 -0.66
CA LEU A 210 -17.62 -25.04 -0.05
C LEU A 210 -16.99 -23.88 -0.83
N PRO A 211 -17.69 -22.74 -0.95
CA PRO A 211 -17.09 -21.54 -1.49
C PRO A 211 -15.93 -21.09 -0.59
N VAL A 212 -14.87 -20.59 -1.21
CA VAL A 212 -13.68 -20.07 -0.52
C VAL A 212 -13.64 -18.56 -0.59
N ARG A 213 -12.87 -17.92 0.30
CA ARG A 213 -12.60 -16.47 0.31
C ARG A 213 -13.85 -15.59 0.34
N ARG A 214 -14.97 -16.07 0.91
CA ARG A 214 -16.13 -15.24 1.19
C ARG A 214 -15.81 -14.21 2.25
N THR A 215 -16.26 -13.00 2.01
CA THR A 215 -16.24 -11.89 2.95
C THR A 215 -17.66 -11.53 3.36
N ASP A 216 -17.80 -10.82 4.47
CA ASP A 216 -19.08 -10.26 4.91
C ASP A 216 -19.03 -8.72 4.82
N SER A 217 -19.62 -8.18 3.76
CA SER A 217 -19.64 -6.73 3.51
C SER A 217 -20.45 -5.94 4.54
N SER A 218 -21.31 -6.59 5.35
CA SER A 218 -22.03 -5.92 6.44
C SER A 218 -21.14 -5.63 7.65
N ARG A 219 -19.96 -6.26 7.71
CA ARG A 219 -18.98 -6.14 8.79
C ARG A 219 -17.73 -5.36 8.39
N VAL A 220 -17.83 -4.50 7.38
CA VAL A 220 -16.71 -3.65 6.96
C VAL A 220 -16.45 -2.60 8.03
N LEU A 221 -15.19 -2.48 8.46
CA LEU A 221 -14.73 -1.41 9.34
C LEU A 221 -13.77 -0.50 8.58
N ALA A 222 -13.90 0.81 8.78
CA ALA A 222 -12.97 1.81 8.30
C ALA A 222 -12.16 2.37 9.47
N GLY A 223 -10.85 2.58 9.30
CA GLY A 223 -10.00 3.09 10.37
C GLY A 223 -8.67 3.62 9.88
N ARG A 224 -7.86 4.12 10.82
CA ARG A 224 -6.50 4.60 10.57
C ARG A 224 -5.48 3.49 10.73
N ALA A 225 -5.79 2.51 11.57
CA ALA A 225 -4.95 1.37 11.83
C ALA A 225 -5.75 0.08 11.93
N LEU A 226 -5.11 -1.02 11.51
CA LEU A 226 -5.51 -2.38 11.78
C LEU A 226 -4.39 -3.05 12.58
N GLN A 227 -4.74 -3.62 13.72
CA GLN A 227 -3.82 -4.34 14.58
C GLN A 227 -4.27 -5.79 14.68
N SER A 228 -3.29 -6.70 14.68
CA SER A 228 -3.57 -8.09 15.00
C SER A 228 -2.52 -8.68 15.91
N GLY A 229 -2.98 -9.49 16.86
CA GLY A 229 -2.19 -10.39 17.67
C GLY A 229 -2.78 -11.80 17.62
N GLY A 230 -1.93 -12.82 17.55
CA GLY A 230 -2.37 -14.19 17.32
C GLY A 230 -1.21 -15.18 17.16
N GLU A 231 -1.55 -16.37 16.70
CA GLU A 231 -0.59 -17.45 16.44
C GLU A 231 -0.38 -17.65 14.94
N GLU A 232 0.89 -17.75 14.52
CA GLU A 232 1.29 -18.05 13.13
C GLU A 232 0.52 -17.23 12.06
N ILE A 233 0.44 -15.90 12.27
CA ILE A 233 -0.24 -14.98 11.35
C ILE A 233 0.53 -14.93 10.04
N ALA A 234 -0.06 -15.52 9.00
CA ALA A 234 0.35 -15.34 7.62
C ALA A 234 -0.08 -13.95 7.15
N VAL A 235 0.86 -13.22 6.54
CA VAL A 235 0.66 -11.85 6.07
C VAL A 235 0.94 -11.81 4.57
N LEU A 236 -0.11 -11.58 3.78
CA LEU A 236 -0.02 -11.35 2.34
C LEU A 236 -0.08 -9.85 2.08
N ILE A 237 0.88 -9.28 1.35
CA ILE A 237 0.87 -7.85 0.98
C ILE A 237 1.01 -7.77 -0.53
N ASP A 238 0.02 -7.16 -1.18
CA ASP A 238 -0.02 -6.95 -2.63
C ASP A 238 0.23 -8.26 -3.39
N GLY A 239 -0.40 -9.35 -2.92
CA GLY A 239 -0.30 -10.69 -3.50
C GLY A 239 0.93 -11.49 -3.10
N ILE A 240 1.86 -10.93 -2.32
CA ILE A 240 3.09 -11.62 -1.89
C ILE A 240 3.04 -12.00 -0.42
N LEU A 241 3.23 -13.30 -0.16
CA LEU A 241 3.25 -13.84 1.19
C LEU A 241 4.60 -13.54 1.85
N ARG A 242 4.55 -13.02 3.08
CA ARG A 242 5.77 -12.88 3.87
C ARG A 242 6.43 -14.24 4.10
N PRO A 243 7.77 -14.34 4.05
CA PRO A 243 8.46 -15.64 4.18
C PRO A 243 8.24 -16.36 5.50
N ARG A 244 7.91 -15.62 6.57
CA ARG A 244 7.66 -16.17 7.90
C ARG A 244 6.41 -15.56 8.50
N PRO A 245 5.56 -16.36 9.14
CA PRO A 245 4.44 -15.84 9.89
C PRO A 245 4.93 -15.02 11.10
N VAL A 246 4.01 -14.27 11.69
CA VAL A 246 4.28 -13.38 12.84
C VAL A 246 3.25 -13.62 13.93
N SER A 247 3.55 -13.19 15.16
CA SER A 247 2.58 -13.23 16.27
C SER A 247 1.83 -11.91 16.47
N ARG A 248 2.31 -10.85 15.81
CA ARG A 248 1.70 -9.52 15.80
C ARG A 248 2.04 -8.79 14.52
N VAL A 249 1.11 -7.97 14.06
CA VAL A 249 1.31 -7.05 12.93
C VAL A 249 0.40 -5.84 13.09
N THR A 250 0.91 -4.67 12.74
CA THR A 250 0.11 -3.45 12.66
C THR A 250 0.21 -2.85 11.28
N PHE A 251 -0.94 -2.54 10.69
CA PHE A 251 -1.07 -1.69 9.52
C PHE A 251 -1.59 -0.34 9.98
N TYR A 252 -1.00 0.74 9.50
CA TYR A 252 -1.39 2.08 9.91
C TYR A 252 -1.10 3.09 8.81
N ARG A 253 -1.88 4.16 8.78
CA ARG A 253 -1.61 5.31 7.94
C ARG A 253 -0.31 6.00 8.39
N HIS A 254 0.60 6.19 7.46
CA HIS A 254 1.85 6.90 7.63
C HIS A 254 1.62 8.42 7.73
N LEU A 255 2.61 9.14 8.28
CA LEU A 255 2.52 10.58 8.54
C LEU A 255 2.57 11.43 7.26
N ARG A 256 3.09 10.87 6.16
CA ARG A 256 3.11 11.50 4.84
C ARG A 256 2.09 10.82 3.93
N ASP A 257 1.32 11.62 3.21
CA ASP A 257 0.40 11.15 2.19
C ASP A 257 1.11 10.94 0.85
N ILE A 258 0.65 9.96 0.08
CA ILE A 258 1.10 9.70 -1.28
C ILE A 258 0.60 10.82 -2.18
N GLN A 259 1.48 11.41 -2.99
CA GLN A 259 1.08 12.34 -4.05
C GLN A 259 0.72 11.54 -5.32
N SER A 260 -0.42 10.84 -5.31
CA SER A 260 -0.80 9.94 -6.41
C SER A 260 -1.37 10.70 -7.61
N VAL A 261 -1.08 10.22 -8.82
CA VAL A 261 -1.67 10.69 -10.07
C VAL A 261 -2.81 9.74 -10.42
N ARG A 262 -4.04 10.24 -10.38
CA ARG A 262 -5.24 9.41 -10.54
C ARG A 262 -6.44 10.16 -11.10
N GLU A 263 -7.42 9.40 -11.58
CA GLU A 263 -8.74 9.91 -11.91
C GLU A 263 -9.46 10.49 -10.66
N PRO A 264 -10.45 11.39 -10.86
CA PRO A 264 -11.26 11.97 -9.79
C PRO A 264 -11.84 10.97 -8.81
#